data_AF-A0A3S5CF33-F1
#
_entry.id   AF-A0A3S5CF33-F1
#
_cell.length_a   1.000
_cell.length_b   1.000
_cell.length_c   1.000
_cell.angle_alpha   90.00
_cell.angle_beta   90.00
_cell.angle_gamma   90.00
#
_symmetry.space_group_name_H-M   'P 1'
#
loop_
_entity.id
_entity.type
_entity.pdbx_description
1 polymer ?
#
loop_
_entity_poly.entity_id
_entity_poly.type
_entity_poly.pdbx_seq_one_letter_code
_entity_poly.pdbx_strand_id
1 'polypeptide(L)'
;MVTILKEAHTEYSEEVNVEYRYRDDPDAGFAFPWKDGKVQLNPLSEKNYKWCQDHPEEVECLGVVERKSSCRVPALARCECGEKFHLNGHYYGCTQCPGCLRWYAMNGYEVTSPDQWEEDFEED
;
A
#
# COMPACT_ATOMS: atom_id res chain seq x y z
N MET A 1 5.50 -27.33 2.45
CA MET A 1 6.15 -25.99 2.52
C MET A 1 6.08 -25.38 1.13
N VAL A 2 5.83 -24.08 1.00
CA VAL A 2 5.84 -23.43 -0.33
C VAL A 2 7.27 -23.22 -0.86
N THR A 3 7.43 -23.13 -2.18
CA THR A 3 8.67 -22.65 -2.78
C THR A 3 8.64 -21.13 -2.88
N ILE A 4 9.62 -20.44 -2.29
CA ILE A 4 9.76 -18.99 -2.47
C ILE A 4 10.30 -18.70 -3.87
N LEU A 5 9.54 -17.94 -4.66
CA LEU A 5 9.92 -17.51 -6.01
C LEU A 5 10.59 -16.13 -6.00
N LYS A 6 10.14 -15.24 -5.10
CA LYS A 6 10.73 -13.92 -4.86
C LYS A 6 10.67 -13.64 -3.36
N GLU A 7 11.81 -13.30 -2.78
CA GLU A 7 11.90 -12.91 -1.37
C GLU A 7 11.10 -11.63 -1.09
N ALA A 8 10.65 -11.50 0.17
CA ALA A 8 10.07 -10.25 0.63
C ALA A 8 11.13 -9.14 0.53
N HIS A 9 10.71 -7.96 0.10
CA HIS A 9 11.60 -6.82 -0.09
C HIS A 9 10.84 -5.52 0.14
N THR A 10 11.57 -4.43 0.32
CA THR A 10 11.00 -3.09 0.39
C THR A 10 11.09 -2.46 -0.98
N GLU A 11 9.96 -2.00 -1.50
CA GLU A 11 9.92 -1.13 -2.68
C GLU A 11 9.85 0.32 -2.19
N TYR A 12 10.58 1.19 -2.89
CA TYR A 12 10.61 2.62 -2.62
C TYR A 12 9.94 3.34 -3.79
N SER A 13 9.07 4.29 -3.49
CA SER A 13 8.47 5.17 -4.49
C SER A 13 8.77 6.63 -4.15
N GLU A 14 8.96 7.40 -5.21
CA GLU A 14 9.06 8.85 -5.16
C GLU A 14 7.92 9.44 -5.95
N GLU A 15 7.17 10.33 -5.32
CA GLU A 15 6.13 11.11 -5.96
C GLU A 15 6.50 12.59 -5.90
N VAL A 16 6.44 13.25 -7.04
CA VAL A 16 6.67 14.69 -7.16
C VAL A 16 5.34 15.33 -7.52
N ASN A 17 4.85 16.22 -6.67
CA ASN A 17 3.54 16.84 -6.82
C ASN A 17 3.62 18.34 -6.63
N VAL A 18 2.71 19.09 -7.25
CA VAL A 18 2.35 20.41 -6.74
C VAL A 18 1.28 20.22 -5.67
N GLU A 19 1.54 20.74 -4.49
CA GLU A 19 0.66 20.53 -3.33
C GLU A 19 -0.02 21.82 -2.90
N TYR A 20 -1.30 21.68 -2.56
CA TYR A 20 -2.12 22.70 -1.94
C TYR A 20 -2.61 22.15 -0.61
N ARG A 21 -2.58 22.98 0.43
CA ARG A 21 -3.04 22.63 1.77
C ARG A 21 -4.16 23.56 2.18
N TYR A 22 -5.20 23.03 2.82
CA TYR A 22 -6.23 23.89 3.40
C TYR A 22 -5.66 24.73 4.53
N ARG A 23 -6.10 25.98 4.62
CA ARG A 23 -5.61 26.90 5.66
C ARG A 23 -6.21 26.60 7.04
N ASP A 24 -7.41 26.04 7.07
CA ASP A 24 -8.13 25.66 8.28
C ASP A 24 -7.85 24.21 8.73
N ASP A 25 -7.41 23.34 7.81
CA ASP A 25 -6.96 21.97 8.09
C ASP A 25 -5.60 21.66 7.45
N PRO A 26 -4.49 21.79 8.21
CA PRO A 26 -3.15 21.56 7.70
C PRO A 26 -2.83 20.11 7.27
N ASP A 27 -3.65 19.14 7.68
CA ASP A 27 -3.45 17.73 7.34
C ASP A 27 -4.24 17.32 6.08
N ALA A 28 -5.05 18.24 5.52
CA ALA A 28 -5.86 18.03 4.34
C ALA A 28 -5.46 18.95 3.18
N GLY A 29 -5.73 18.51 1.95
CA GLY A 29 -5.42 19.30 0.77
C GLY A 29 -5.52 18.53 -0.54
N PHE A 30 -4.82 19.04 -1.54
CA PHE A 30 -4.75 18.49 -2.89
C PHE A 30 -3.30 18.28 -3.30
N ALA A 31 -3.03 17.17 -3.99
CA ALA A 31 -1.76 16.92 -4.64
C ALA A 31 -2.00 16.65 -6.12
N PHE A 32 -1.25 17.33 -6.97
CA PHE A 32 -1.34 17.19 -8.42
C PHE A 32 0.01 16.73 -8.98
N PRO A 33 0.06 15.63 -9.76
CA PRO A 33 1.32 15.10 -10.26
C PRO A 33 2.12 16.14 -11.05
N TRP A 34 3.40 16.28 -10.72
CA TRP A 34 4.32 17.20 -11.39
C TRP A 34 5.32 16.42 -12.24
N LYS A 35 5.32 16.68 -13.55
CA LYS A 35 6.22 16.01 -14.49
C LYS A 35 6.58 16.94 -15.64
N ASP A 36 7.83 16.89 -16.10
CA ASP A 36 8.32 17.68 -17.23
C ASP A 36 8.06 19.19 -17.08
N GLY A 37 8.18 19.71 -15.85
CA GLY A 37 8.02 21.13 -15.54
C GLY A 37 6.57 21.64 -15.53
N LYS A 38 5.58 20.74 -15.50
CA LYS A 38 4.16 21.11 -15.45
C LYS A 38 3.31 20.11 -14.67
N VAL A 39 2.15 20.59 -14.20
CA VAL A 39 1.14 19.74 -13.58
C VAL A 39 0.49 18.85 -14.64
N GLN A 40 0.32 17.57 -14.32
CA GLN A 40 -0.35 16.57 -15.15
C GLN A 40 -1.77 16.36 -14.63
N LEU A 41 -2.75 16.77 -15.43
CA LEU A 41 -4.16 16.70 -15.07
C LEU A 41 -4.86 15.60 -15.85
N ASN A 42 -5.72 14.86 -15.15
CA ASN A 42 -6.81 14.10 -15.73
C ASN A 42 -8.13 14.90 -15.61
N PRO A 43 -9.20 14.52 -16.34
CA PRO A 43 -10.47 15.26 -16.32
C PRO A 43 -11.09 15.46 -14.93
N LEU A 44 -10.84 14.55 -13.98
CA LEU A 44 -11.34 14.68 -12.61
C LEU A 44 -10.54 15.71 -11.80
N SER A 45 -9.24 15.81 -12.05
CA SER A 45 -8.33 16.73 -11.35
C SER A 45 -8.33 18.15 -11.90
N GLU A 46 -8.75 18.38 -13.15
CA GLU A 46 -8.76 19.72 -13.77
C GLU A 46 -9.60 20.72 -12.97
N LYS A 47 -10.80 20.32 -12.56
CA LYS A 47 -11.70 21.15 -11.76
C LYS A 47 -11.07 21.51 -10.41
N ASN A 48 -10.46 20.53 -9.73
CA ASN A 48 -9.84 20.73 -8.43
C ASN A 48 -8.61 21.63 -8.54
N TYR A 49 -7.77 21.43 -9.55
CA TYR A 49 -6.58 22.25 -9.76
C TYR A 49 -6.94 23.72 -10.02
N LYS A 50 -7.93 23.95 -10.89
CA LYS A 50 -8.44 25.29 -11.15
C LYS A 50 -9.04 25.92 -9.89
N TRP A 51 -9.83 25.16 -9.13
CA TRP A 51 -10.39 25.63 -7.87
C TRP A 51 -9.29 26.08 -6.89
N CYS A 52 -8.22 25.31 -6.74
CA CYS A 52 -7.08 25.70 -5.90
C CYS A 52 -6.38 26.99 -6.37
N GLN A 53 -6.37 27.27 -7.67
CA GLN A 53 -5.80 28.51 -8.23
C GLN A 53 -6.72 29.72 -8.01
N ASP A 54 -8.03 29.51 -8.11
CA ASP A 54 -9.05 30.55 -7.98
C ASP A 54 -9.34 30.91 -6.50
N HIS A 55 -8.95 30.06 -5.54
CA HIS A 55 -9.24 30.20 -4.11
C HIS A 55 -8.00 30.24 -3.18
N PRO A 56 -7.06 31.17 -3.36
CA PRO A 56 -5.87 31.30 -2.50
C PRO A 56 -6.18 31.69 -1.03
N GLU A 57 -7.41 32.14 -0.76
CA GLU A 57 -7.94 32.41 0.57
C GLU A 57 -8.33 31.13 1.34
N GLU A 58 -8.62 30.04 0.64
CA GLU A 58 -8.99 28.74 1.25
C GLU A 58 -7.77 27.82 1.36
N VAL A 59 -6.88 27.88 0.35
CA VAL A 59 -5.71 27.01 0.26
C VAL A 59 -4.40 27.78 0.13
N GLU A 60 -3.34 27.19 0.66
CA GLU A 60 -1.95 27.61 0.49
C GLU A 60 -1.27 26.69 -0.53
N CYS A 61 -0.65 27.26 -1.57
CA CYS A 61 0.20 26.50 -2.48
C CYS A 61 1.58 26.29 -1.86
N LEU A 62 1.95 25.03 -1.63
CA LEU A 62 3.26 24.65 -1.08
C LEU A 62 4.34 24.55 -2.17
N GLY A 63 3.96 24.71 -3.43
CA GLY A 63 4.85 24.53 -4.58
C GLY A 63 5.07 23.06 -4.91
N VAL A 64 6.22 22.76 -5.53
CA VAL A 64 6.61 21.40 -5.88
C VAL A 64 7.20 20.70 -4.66
N VAL A 65 6.59 19.60 -4.25
CA VAL A 65 6.98 18.78 -3.10
C VAL A 65 7.35 17.38 -3.56
N GLU A 66 8.47 16.87 -3.05
CA GLU A 66 8.91 15.50 -3.25
C GLU A 66 8.56 14.66 -2.02
N ARG A 67 7.81 13.58 -2.22
CA ARG A 67 7.47 12.61 -1.17
C ARG A 67 8.13 11.28 -1.48
N LYS A 68 8.88 10.79 -0.50
CA LYS A 68 9.48 9.44 -0.54
C LYS A 68 8.63 8.55 0.34
N SER A 69 8.17 7.44 -0.21
CA SER A 69 7.48 6.42 0.55
C SER A 69 8.10 5.05 0.29
N SER A 70 7.82 4.11 1.18
CA SER A 70 8.26 2.74 1.02
C SER A 70 7.14 1.81 1.44
N CYS A 71 6.96 0.72 0.71
CA CYS A 71 6.07 -0.36 1.09
C CYS A 71 6.83 -1.68 1.14
N ARG A 72 6.43 -2.55 2.07
CA ARG A 72 6.96 -3.91 2.13
C ARG A 72 6.15 -4.79 1.20
N VAL A 73 6.81 -5.36 0.19
CA VAL A 73 6.22 -6.36 -0.69
C VAL A 73 6.45 -7.74 -0.07
N PRO A 74 5.39 -8.50 0.24
CA PRO A 74 5.53 -9.84 0.79
C PRO A 74 6.19 -10.82 -0.18
N ALA A 75 6.72 -11.93 0.33
CA ALA A 75 7.36 -12.93 -0.52
C ALA A 75 6.34 -13.56 -1.49
N LEU A 76 6.71 -13.68 -2.77
CA LEU A 76 5.92 -14.42 -3.76
C LEU A 76 6.30 -15.89 -3.66
N ALA A 77 5.32 -16.76 -3.44
CA ALA A 77 5.54 -18.19 -3.28
C ALA A 77 4.71 -19.01 -4.26
N ARG A 78 5.12 -20.28 -4.45
CA ARG A 78 4.38 -21.29 -5.19
C ARG A 78 4.02 -22.46 -4.28
N CYS A 79 2.73 -22.77 -4.21
CA CYS A 79 2.21 -23.93 -3.51
C CYS A 79 2.59 -25.24 -4.23
N GLU A 80 2.58 -26.35 -3.49
CA GLU A 80 2.68 -27.70 -4.07
C GLU A 80 1.55 -27.99 -5.08
N CYS A 81 0.37 -27.37 -4.93
CA CYS A 81 -0.71 -27.48 -5.92
C CYS A 81 -0.47 -26.68 -7.21
N GLY A 82 0.63 -25.91 -7.29
CA GLY A 82 1.02 -25.11 -8.46
C GLY A 82 0.62 -23.63 -8.39
N GLU A 83 -0.29 -23.26 -7.50
CA GLU A 83 -0.79 -21.89 -7.36
C GLU A 83 0.29 -20.91 -6.89
N LYS A 84 0.27 -19.67 -7.40
CA LYS A 84 1.23 -18.62 -7.04
C LYS A 84 0.52 -17.50 -6.28
N PHE A 85 1.03 -17.17 -5.11
CA PHE A 85 0.41 -16.16 -4.25
C PHE A 85 1.46 -15.51 -3.34
N HIS A 86 1.14 -14.32 -2.84
CA HIS A 86 2.01 -13.61 -1.90
C HIS A 86 1.70 -14.04 -0.46
N LEU A 87 2.75 -14.27 0.35
CA LEU A 87 2.64 -14.61 1.77
C LEU A 87 2.38 -13.35 2.61
N ASN A 88 1.16 -12.82 2.49
CA ASN A 88 0.77 -11.51 3.01
C ASN A 88 0.51 -11.46 4.51
N GLY A 89 0.33 -12.61 5.16
CA GLY A 89 0.05 -12.70 6.60
C GLY A 89 -1.33 -12.17 7.01
N HIS A 90 -2.31 -12.13 6.10
CA HIS A 90 -3.64 -11.53 6.32
C HIS A 90 -4.43 -12.06 7.52
N TYR A 91 -4.09 -13.24 8.04
CA TYR A 91 -4.74 -13.82 9.22
C TYR A 91 -3.69 -14.35 10.19
N TYR A 92 -3.47 -13.63 11.30
CA TYR A 92 -2.44 -13.91 12.32
C TYR A 92 -1.06 -14.28 11.73
N GLY A 93 -0.58 -13.54 10.72
CA GLY A 93 0.72 -13.82 10.11
C GLY A 93 0.75 -15.06 9.21
N CYS A 94 -0.42 -15.59 8.84
CA CYS A 94 -0.57 -16.69 7.90
C CYS A 94 -1.37 -16.27 6.66
N THR A 95 -1.24 -17.07 5.60
CA THR A 95 -1.94 -16.86 4.32
C THR A 95 -2.43 -18.20 3.80
N GLN A 96 -3.68 -18.22 3.37
CA GLN A 96 -4.28 -19.37 2.74
C GLN A 96 -3.92 -19.42 1.25
N CYS A 97 -3.52 -20.59 0.75
CA CYS A 97 -3.37 -20.82 -0.69
C CYS A 97 -4.76 -20.80 -1.35
N PRO A 98 -5.00 -19.97 -2.37
CA PRO A 98 -6.31 -19.88 -3.01
C PRO A 98 -6.67 -21.12 -3.85
N GLY A 99 -5.68 -21.94 -4.22
CA GLY A 99 -5.90 -23.15 -5.03
C GLY A 99 -6.25 -24.41 -4.23
N CYS A 100 -5.61 -24.62 -3.07
CA CYS A 100 -5.81 -25.84 -2.27
C CYS A 100 -6.24 -25.60 -0.82
N LEU A 101 -6.44 -24.34 -0.43
CA LEU A 101 -6.92 -23.91 0.89
C LEU A 101 -6.02 -24.26 2.07
N ARG A 102 -4.82 -24.81 1.83
CA ARG A 102 -3.79 -25.00 2.86
C ARG A 102 -3.25 -23.66 3.34
N TRP A 103 -2.85 -23.63 4.60
CA TRP A 103 -2.38 -22.43 5.27
C TRP A 103 -0.86 -22.41 5.39
N TYR A 104 -0.28 -21.23 5.21
CA TYR A 104 1.16 -21.04 5.24
C TYR A 104 1.53 -19.82 6.07
N ALA A 105 2.50 -19.96 6.96
CA ALA A 105 3.11 -18.85 7.67
C ALA A 105 3.91 -17.95 6.70
N MET A 106 4.23 -16.73 7.11
CA MET A 106 4.97 -15.76 6.28
C MET A 106 6.37 -16.23 5.84
N ASN A 107 6.97 -17.18 6.55
CA ASN A 107 8.25 -17.82 6.18
C ASN A 107 8.07 -19.04 5.25
N GLY A 108 6.83 -19.35 4.84
CA GLY A 108 6.49 -20.40 3.86
C GLY A 108 6.24 -21.79 4.44
N TYR A 109 6.37 -21.98 5.75
CA TYR A 109 6.02 -23.24 6.40
C TYR A 109 4.50 -23.46 6.35
N GLU A 110 4.10 -24.70 6.11
CA GLU A 110 2.69 -25.09 6.19
C GLU A 110 2.25 -25.14 7.64
N VAL A 111 1.06 -24.63 7.93
CA VAL A 111 0.44 -24.63 9.25
C VAL A 111 -0.95 -25.27 9.17
N THR A 112 -1.48 -25.67 10.32
CA THR A 112 -2.87 -26.16 10.43
C THR A 112 -3.87 -25.05 10.07
N SER A 113 -5.12 -25.45 9.78
CA SER A 113 -6.19 -24.48 9.55
C SER A 113 -6.42 -23.63 10.81
N PRO A 114 -6.79 -22.34 10.69
CA PRO A 114 -7.22 -21.48 11.78
C PRO A 114 -8.16 -22.12 12.80
N ASP A 115 -9.12 -22.92 12.34
CA ASP A 115 -10.10 -23.60 13.21
C ASP A 115 -9.47 -24.62 14.17
N GLN A 116 -8.18 -24.92 13.99
CA GLN A 116 -7.40 -25.86 14.79
C GLN A 116 -6.33 -25.16 15.62
N TRP A 117 -6.29 -23.84 15.63
CA TRP A 117 -5.35 -23.08 16.46
C TRP A 117 -5.93 -22.97 17.87
N GLU A 118 -5.09 -23.27 18.87
CA GLU A 118 -5.47 -23.07 20.26
C GLU A 118 -5.51 -21.56 20.54
N GLU A 119 -6.60 -21.10 21.15
CA GLU A 119 -6.71 -19.73 21.62
C GLU A 119 -5.95 -19.64 22.96
N ASP A 120 -4.72 -19.12 22.92
CA ASP A 120 -3.98 -18.78 24.14
C ASP A 120 -4.64 -17.54 24.79
N PHE A 121 -5.67 -17.79 25.59
CA PHE A 121 -6.18 -16.80 26.54
C PHE A 121 -5.22 -16.73 27.74
N GLU A 122 -4.16 -15.93 27.64
CA GLU A 122 -3.47 -15.48 28.85
C GLU A 122 -4.44 -14.58 29.63
N GLU A 123 -4.89 -15.03 30.81
CA GLU A 123 -5.60 -14.18 31.77
C GLU A 123 -4.60 -13.13 32.31
N ASP A 124 -4.88 -11.85 32.07
CA ASP A 124 -4.12 -10.68 32.58
C ASP A 124 -3.95 -10.69 34.13
#